data_AF-U5S5T2-F1
#
_entry.id   AF-U5S5T2-F1
#
_cell.length_a   1.000
_cell.length_b   1.000
_cell.length_c   1.000
_cell.angle_alpha   90.00
_cell.angle_beta   90.00
_cell.angle_gamma   90.00
#
_symmetry.space_group_name_H-M   'P 1'
#
loop_
_entity.id
_entity.type
_entity.pdbx_description
1 polymer ?
#
loop_
_entity_poly.entity_id
_entity_poly.type
_entity_poly.pdbx_seq_one_letter_code
_entity_poly.pdbx_strand_id
1 'polypeptide(L)'
;MVIPRKCKWILMWSARQSLEATRRQAGITESHAVWYSYSRFPKVGAQFQEFIRGLGYQALNPGMMGFLANPLAALAGMGEHGRMSSPTITPKYGTTNRAM
;
A
#
# COMPACT_ATOMS: atom_id res chain seq x y z
N MET A 1 -10.67 -16.74 -8.37
CA MET A 1 -10.18 -15.52 -9.05
C MET A 1 -9.15 -15.92 -10.09
N VAL A 2 -9.21 -15.39 -11.32
CA VAL A 2 -8.25 -15.71 -12.39
C VAL A 2 -7.60 -14.41 -12.86
N ILE A 3 -6.28 -14.35 -12.82
CA ILE A 3 -5.50 -13.20 -13.31
C ILE A 3 -5.09 -13.49 -14.76
N PRO A 4 -5.47 -12.65 -15.74
CA PRO A 4 -5.06 -12.84 -17.12
C PRO A 4 -3.54 -12.76 -17.29
N ARG A 5 -2.95 -13.61 -18.14
CA ARG A 5 -1.51 -13.60 -18.44
C ARG A 5 -1.00 -12.29 -19.06
N LYS A 6 -1.89 -11.43 -19.56
CA LYS A 6 -1.56 -10.09 -20.07
C LYS A 6 -1.25 -9.08 -18.96
N CYS A 7 -1.64 -9.34 -17.70
CA CYS A 7 -1.29 -8.50 -16.56
C CYS A 7 0.16 -8.77 -16.13
N LYS A 8 1.11 -8.11 -16.80
CA LYS A 8 2.55 -8.30 -16.59
C LYS A 8 3.19 -7.30 -15.62
N TRP A 9 2.47 -6.23 -15.31
CA TRP A 9 2.99 -5.09 -14.56
C TRP A 9 2.23 -4.91 -13.26
N ILE A 10 2.93 -4.41 -12.25
CA ILE A 10 2.39 -4.10 -10.94
C ILE A 10 2.68 -2.63 -10.65
N LEU A 11 1.65 -1.91 -10.20
CA LEU A 11 1.78 -0.54 -9.72
C LEU A 11 1.66 -0.58 -8.20
N MET A 12 2.76 -0.21 -7.53
CA MET A 12 2.80 -0.09 -6.07
C MET A 12 2.71 1.38 -5.68
N TRP A 13 2.02 1.66 -4.58
CA TRP A 13 1.86 3.01 -4.04
C TRP A 13 1.89 2.95 -2.52
N SER A 14 2.03 4.09 -1.84
CA SER A 14 1.99 4.12 -0.37
C SER A 14 1.15 5.27 0.16
N ALA A 15 0.59 5.05 1.34
CA ALA A 15 -0.13 6.04 2.13
C ALA A 15 0.68 6.36 3.39
N ARG A 16 1.33 7.52 3.41
CA ARG A 16 2.10 7.98 4.57
C ARG A 16 1.20 8.14 5.80
N GLN A 17 1.66 7.62 6.93
CA GLN A 17 1.07 7.87 8.24
C GLN A 17 1.64 9.17 8.84
N SER A 18 0.84 9.87 9.65
CA SER A 18 1.36 10.99 10.43
C SER A 18 2.37 10.47 11.45
N LEU A 19 3.60 11.00 11.42
CA LEU A 19 4.67 10.58 12.33
C LEU A 19 4.28 10.81 13.79
N GLU A 20 3.73 11.99 14.08
CA GLU A 20 3.30 12.37 15.44
C GLU A 20 2.20 11.48 15.97
N ALA A 21 1.23 11.12 15.13
CA ALA A 21 0.16 10.20 15.53
C ALA A 21 0.66 8.76 15.66
N THR A 22 1.65 8.35 14.85
CA THR A 22 2.25 7.00 14.90
C THR A 22 3.11 6.81 16.15
N ARG A 23 3.77 7.86 16.65
CA ARG A 23 4.52 7.83 17.92
C ARG A 23 3.62 7.59 19.15
N ARG A 24 2.34 7.91 19.04
CA ARG A 24 1.32 7.77 20.10
C ARG A 24 0.42 6.55 19.86
N GLN A 25 0.89 5.61 19.04
CA GLN A 25 0.14 4.40 18.69
C GLN A 25 0.15 3.33 19.80
N ALA A 26 0.68 3.62 20.99
CA ALA A 26 0.54 2.83 22.21
C ALA A 26 -0.31 3.61 23.26
N GLY A 27 -1.43 3.09 23.79
CA GLY A 27 -2.57 3.75 24.45
C GLY A 27 -3.97 3.10 24.21
N ILE A 28 -5.05 3.88 24.42
CA ILE A 28 -6.46 3.44 24.25
C ILE A 28 -7.09 4.05 22.98
N THR A 29 -6.52 5.13 22.47
CA THR A 29 -6.89 5.84 21.23
C THR A 29 -6.00 5.44 20.04
N GLU A 30 -5.40 4.25 20.13
CA GLU A 30 -4.37 3.81 19.22
C GLU A 30 -4.91 3.55 17.80
N SER A 31 -4.07 3.84 16.81
CA SER A 31 -4.26 3.47 15.41
C SER A 31 -5.13 4.38 14.55
N HIS A 32 -5.54 5.59 14.98
CA HIS A 32 -6.17 6.55 14.05
C HIS A 32 -5.30 6.81 12.81
N ALA A 33 -3.99 6.98 12.98
CA ALA A 33 -3.06 7.15 11.85
C ALA A 33 -3.05 5.97 10.88
N VAL A 34 -3.33 4.76 11.38
CA VAL A 34 -3.42 3.52 10.60
C VAL A 34 -4.74 3.50 9.83
N TRP A 35 -5.86 3.72 10.53
CA TRP A 35 -7.19 3.72 9.93
C TRP A 35 -7.37 4.82 8.88
N TYR A 36 -6.82 6.00 9.14
CA TYR A 36 -6.77 7.09 8.16
C TYR A 36 -5.92 6.74 6.93
N SER A 37 -4.91 5.88 7.07
CA SER A 37 -4.22 5.32 5.90
C SER A 37 -5.07 4.35 5.13
N TYR A 38 -5.75 3.42 5.80
CA TYR A 38 -6.60 2.44 5.14
C TYR A 38 -7.80 3.06 4.42
N SER A 39 -8.39 4.13 4.95
CA SER A 39 -9.51 4.82 4.30
C SER A 39 -9.16 5.38 2.91
N ARG A 40 -7.88 5.61 2.63
CA ARG A 40 -7.41 6.08 1.31
C ARG A 40 -7.34 4.98 0.26
N PHE A 41 -7.30 3.71 0.65
CA PHE A 41 -7.05 2.59 -0.28
C PHE A 41 -8.14 2.42 -1.33
N PRO A 42 -9.43 2.40 -0.98
CA PRO A 42 -10.47 2.22 -1.98
C PRO A 42 -10.49 3.37 -2.98
N LYS A 43 -10.30 4.61 -2.49
CA LYS A 43 -10.29 5.80 -3.32
C LYS A 43 -9.13 5.80 -4.32
N VAL A 44 -7.91 5.64 -3.84
CA VAL A 44 -6.70 5.66 -4.69
C VAL A 44 -6.70 4.47 -5.65
N GLY A 45 -7.06 3.28 -5.16
CA GLY A 45 -7.15 2.08 -5.98
C GLY A 45 -8.17 2.20 -7.11
N ALA A 46 -9.38 2.73 -6.82
CA ALA A 46 -10.38 2.99 -7.84
C ALA A 46 -9.91 4.05 -8.84
N GLN A 47 -9.29 5.14 -8.37
CA GLN A 47 -8.75 6.18 -9.26
C GLN A 47 -7.70 5.64 -10.23
N PHE A 48 -6.77 4.80 -9.78
CA PHE A 48 -5.80 4.15 -10.67
C PHE A 48 -6.48 3.20 -11.66
N GLN A 49 -7.43 2.39 -11.21
CA GLN A 49 -8.13 1.46 -12.10
C GLN A 49 -8.90 2.20 -13.20
N GLU A 50 -9.65 3.23 -12.83
CA GLU A 50 -10.45 4.01 -13.76
C GLU A 50 -9.56 4.80 -14.74
N PHE A 51 -8.45 5.36 -14.26
CA PHE A 51 -7.47 6.04 -15.12
C PHE A 51 -6.87 5.08 -16.16
N ILE A 52 -6.37 3.91 -15.72
CA ILE A 52 -5.76 2.91 -16.62
C ILE A 52 -6.81 2.34 -17.59
N ARG A 53 -8.06 2.17 -17.13
CA ARG A 53 -9.19 1.77 -17.98
C ARG A 53 -9.49 2.84 -19.03
N GLY A 54 -9.44 4.12 -18.66
CA GLY A 54 -9.58 5.25 -19.59
C GLY A 54 -8.51 5.27 -20.69
N LEU A 55 -7.33 4.72 -20.42
CA LEU A 55 -6.26 4.52 -21.40
C LEU A 55 -6.45 3.26 -22.27
N GLY A 56 -7.52 2.48 -22.06
CA GLY A 56 -7.81 1.24 -22.79
C GLY A 56 -7.12 0.00 -22.23
N TYR A 57 -6.48 0.08 -21.06
CA TYR A 57 -5.79 -1.04 -20.43
C TYR A 57 -6.59 -1.64 -19.25
N GLN A 58 -6.32 -2.90 -18.94
CA GLN A 58 -6.93 -3.58 -17.80
C GLN A 58 -6.07 -3.40 -16.53
N ALA A 59 -6.68 -2.87 -15.47
CA ALA A 59 -6.09 -2.78 -14.14
C ALA A 59 -6.89 -3.61 -13.13
N LEU A 60 -6.20 -4.46 -12.38
CA LEU A 60 -6.79 -5.27 -11.31
C LEU A 60 -6.34 -4.73 -9.96
N ASN A 61 -7.30 -4.41 -9.10
CA ASN A 61 -7.06 -4.01 -7.72
C ASN A 61 -7.56 -5.13 -6.80
N PRO A 62 -6.67 -5.72 -5.99
CA PRO A 62 -7.06 -6.79 -5.09
C PRO A 62 -7.66 -6.33 -3.76
N GLY A 63 -7.76 -5.03 -3.53
CA GLY A 63 -8.18 -4.48 -2.25
C GLY A 63 -7.25 -4.88 -1.10
N MET A 64 -7.79 -4.94 0.12
CA MET A 64 -7.01 -5.22 1.33
C MET A 64 -6.70 -6.70 1.58
N MET A 65 -7.31 -7.62 0.84
CA MET A 65 -7.36 -9.05 1.21
C MET A 65 -6.51 -9.96 0.30
N GLY A 66 -5.76 -9.42 -0.66
CA GLY A 66 -5.37 -10.22 -1.82
C GLY A 66 -3.89 -10.53 -2.07
N PHE A 67 -2.91 -9.75 -1.61
CA PHE A 67 -1.53 -9.92 -2.11
C PHE A 67 -0.44 -9.68 -1.08
N LEU A 68 0.71 -10.32 -1.35
CA LEU A 68 2.02 -10.15 -0.71
C LEU A 68 2.57 -8.74 -0.97
N ALA A 69 1.90 -7.75 -0.38
CA ALA A 69 2.13 -6.35 -0.67
C ALA A 69 3.55 -5.94 -0.27
N ASN A 70 4.00 -6.25 0.96
CA ASN A 70 5.36 -5.92 1.40
C ASN A 70 6.49 -6.51 0.52
N PRO A 71 6.48 -7.82 0.15
CA PRO A 71 7.43 -8.35 -0.84
C PRO A 71 7.39 -7.62 -2.19
N LEU A 72 6.20 -7.30 -2.70
CA LEU A 72 6.05 -6.55 -3.95
C LEU A 72 6.58 -5.12 -3.84
N ALA A 73 6.42 -4.47 -2.69
CA ALA A 73 6.96 -3.14 -2.44
C ALA A 73 8.50 -3.15 -2.43
N ALA A 74 9.10 -4.20 -1.86
CA ALA A 74 10.56 -4.38 -1.93
C ALA A 74 11.04 -4.63 -3.37
N LEU A 75 10.36 -5.51 -4.11
CA LEU A 75 10.68 -5.80 -5.52
C LEU A 75 10.46 -4.59 -6.45
N ALA A 76 9.48 -3.74 -6.13
CA ALA A 76 9.22 -2.48 -6.84
C ALA A 76 10.20 -1.36 -6.47
N GLY A 77 11.15 -1.60 -5.57
CA GLY A 77 12.16 -0.62 -5.16
C GLY A 77 11.66 0.47 -4.23
N MET A 78 10.52 0.27 -3.54
CA MET A 78 10.00 1.26 -2.58
C MET A 78 10.82 1.31 -1.29
N GLY A 79 11.52 0.24 -0.95
CA GLY A 79 12.29 0.11 0.27
C GLY A 79 12.76 -1.31 0.52
N GLU A 80 13.22 -1.57 1.73
CA GLU A 80 13.81 -2.84 2.14
C GLU A 80 12.97 -3.56 3.18
N HIS A 81 13.05 -4.89 3.23
CA HIS A 81 12.38 -5.67 4.25
C HIS A 81 13.02 -5.43 5.63
N GLY A 82 12.21 -5.07 6.63
CA GLY A 82 12.69 -4.82 7.99
C GLY A 82 12.59 -6.02 8.93
N ARG A 83 13.38 -5.99 10.02
CA ARG A 83 13.31 -6.99 11.11
C ARG A 83 11.90 -7.14 11.71
N MET A 84 11.09 -6.09 11.69
CA MET A 84 9.71 -6.08 12.20
C MET A 84 8.74 -6.99 11.40
N SER A 85 9.27 -7.84 10.51
CA SER A 85 8.61 -8.88 9.73
C SER A 85 7.62 -8.38 8.68
N SER A 86 6.65 -7.55 9.06
CA SER A 86 5.63 -7.11 8.12
C SER A 86 6.09 -5.96 7.22
N PRO A 87 6.52 -4.79 7.72
CA PRO A 87 6.62 -3.59 6.88
C PRO A 87 7.88 -3.53 6.00
N THR A 88 7.70 -3.04 4.76
CA THR A 88 8.79 -2.52 3.93
C THR A 88 9.22 -1.15 4.44
N ILE A 89 10.50 -0.99 4.78
CA ILE A 89 11.10 0.24 5.29
C ILE A 89 11.48 1.13 4.11
N THR A 90 10.79 2.25 3.96
CA THR A 90 11.09 3.22 2.90
C THR A 90 12.20 4.18 3.34
N PRO A 91 13.09 4.64 2.44
CA PRO A 91 14.17 5.56 2.80
C PRO A 91 13.68 6.89 3.43
N LYS A 92 12.55 7.42 2.95
CA LYS A 92 12.06 8.74 3.36
C LYS A 92 11.20 8.74 4.63
N TYR A 93 10.44 7.67 4.85
CA TYR A 93 9.42 7.63 5.91
C TYR A 93 9.57 6.43 6.84
N GLY A 94 10.62 5.63 6.67
CA GLY A 94 10.87 4.43 7.45
C GLY A 94 9.68 3.47 7.39
N THR A 95 9.23 3.05 8.57
CA THR A 95 8.08 2.14 8.78
C THR A 95 6.73 2.87 8.83
N THR A 96 6.68 4.19 8.69
CA THR A 96 5.45 5.00 8.88
C THR A 96 4.59 5.10 7.62
N ASN A 97 4.44 3.99 6.90
CA ASN A 97 3.68 3.92 5.64
C ASN A 97 2.74 2.71 5.63
N ARG A 98 1.68 2.82 4.84
CA ARG A 98 0.73 1.75 4.51
C ARG A 98 0.52 1.68 3.00
N ALA A 99 -0.33 0.77 2.54
CA ALA A 99 -0.68 0.52 1.13
C ALA A 99 0.44 -0.11 0.29
N MET A 100 1.52 -0.51 0.98
CA MET A 100 2.65 -1.22 0.41
C MET A 100 2.38 -2.69 0.40
#